data_AF-A0A1L3JJQ7-F1
#
_entry.id   AF-A0A1L3JJQ7-F1
#
_cell.length_a   1.000
_cell.length_b   1.000
_cell.length_c   1.000
_cell.angle_alpha   90.00
_cell.angle_beta   90.00
_cell.angle_gamma   90.00
#
_symmetry.space_group_name_H-M   'P 1'
#
loop_
_entity.id
_entity.type
_entity.pdbx_description
1 polymer ?
#
loop_
_entity_poly.entity_id
_entity_poly.type
_entity_poly.pdbx_seq_one_letter_code
_entity_poly.pdbx_strand_id
1 'polypeptide(L)'
;MKIKVFAILFFINYLTFSQKTLKGKVVFKNTPLEGASVYLNNTTAGTITNNSGEFSFKTKEGKFDLIISYLGYKKKVFSLNTSEYKNPLLFSLEEEDNLLNEVVIRKTKYDENWKYNLNRFKREFIGTTKISKNCTILNPKVLHFEFDGKNNILTAFAKEPLQIKNKSLGYLISYELVSFEINKNYVTYLGYSKYEEIKGGARKLKRWKNNRTLTYNGSVAHFLKSVLNDTFTEEGYIVNQFKRVKNPQRPSEQEVKKARELIRLSGSTYFDRKNIINPKNAIDSARVVLSKIRLPRFRDYLYKSKLTKDEIITYKNNFTQLSFKDNLSIVYNNEKEESGYQLRLPHNKRRKGLPQTSSMIALKANSLVDKNGLLFNPLDIYYEGYWSYEKFANTLPLDYRPED
;
A
#
# COMPACT_ATOMS: atom_id res chain seq x y z
N MET A 1 34.45 11.54 59.70
CA MET A 1 33.68 12.22 58.63
C MET A 1 32.81 11.19 57.91
N LYS A 2 31.49 11.37 57.93
CA LYS A 2 30.51 10.46 57.29
C LYS A 2 30.39 10.82 55.81
N ILE A 3 30.85 9.96 54.90
CA ILE A 3 30.57 10.09 53.47
C ILE A 3 29.23 9.40 53.21
N LYS A 4 28.18 10.19 52.99
CA LYS A 4 26.87 9.71 52.53
C LYS A 4 27.00 9.35 51.05
N VAL A 5 26.99 8.06 50.73
CA VAL A 5 26.83 7.57 49.35
C VAL A 5 25.35 7.67 49.01
N PHE A 6 24.99 8.65 48.19
CA PHE A 6 23.66 8.82 47.63
C PHE A 6 23.56 7.94 46.37
N ALA A 7 23.09 6.70 46.54
CA ALA A 7 22.82 5.80 45.42
C ALA A 7 21.51 6.23 44.73
N ILE A 8 21.64 6.99 43.63
CA ILE A 8 20.53 7.26 42.70
C ILE A 8 20.24 5.95 41.95
N LEU A 9 19.25 5.20 42.42
CA LEU A 9 18.64 4.11 41.68
C LEU A 9 17.90 4.71 40.48
N PHE A 10 18.50 4.62 39.29
CA PHE A 10 17.82 4.86 38.02
C PHE A 10 16.74 3.77 37.85
N PHE A 11 15.49 4.10 38.14
CA PHE A 11 14.33 3.31 37.74
C PHE A 11 14.19 3.38 36.21
N ILE A 12 14.92 2.52 35.52
CA ILE A 12 14.64 2.20 34.12
C ILE A 12 13.34 1.40 34.13
N ASN A 13 12.22 2.10 33.93
CA ASN A 13 10.95 1.48 33.61
C ASN A 13 11.11 0.82 32.23
N TYR A 14 11.47 -0.46 32.22
CA TYR A 14 11.28 -1.30 31.05
C TYR A 14 9.77 -1.38 30.79
N LEU A 15 9.28 -0.60 29.83
CA LEU A 15 7.96 -0.77 29.25
C LEU A 15 7.93 -2.15 28.60
N THR A 16 7.51 -3.16 29.35
CA THR A 16 7.25 -4.48 28.81
C THR A 16 6.01 -4.37 27.91
N PHE A 17 6.21 -4.46 26.60
CA PHE A 17 5.09 -4.58 25.68
C PHE A 17 4.38 -5.91 25.96
N SER A 18 3.16 -5.84 26.50
CA SER A 18 2.38 -7.02 26.80
C SER A 18 1.94 -7.72 25.51
N GLN A 19 2.55 -8.88 25.23
CA GLN A 19 2.09 -9.78 24.17
C GLN A 19 0.86 -10.53 24.66
N LYS A 20 -0.24 -10.47 23.91
CA LYS A 20 -1.45 -11.24 24.17
C LYS A 20 -1.37 -12.60 23.50
N THR A 21 -1.87 -13.63 24.17
CA THR A 21 -1.98 -14.98 23.58
C THR A 21 -3.39 -15.17 23.05
N LEU A 22 -3.53 -15.24 21.73
CA LEU A 22 -4.78 -15.61 21.08
C LEU A 22 -4.90 -17.12 21.08
N LYS A 23 -6.08 -17.63 21.46
CA LYS A 23 -6.41 -19.04 21.46
C LYS A 23 -7.75 -19.26 20.78
N GLY A 24 -7.95 -20.45 20.25
CA GLY A 24 -9.24 -20.84 19.73
C GLY A 24 -9.23 -22.23 19.12
N LYS A 25 -10.32 -22.58 18.48
CA LYS A 25 -10.55 -23.87 17.85
C LYS A 25 -11.24 -23.70 16.50
N VAL A 26 -10.84 -24.52 15.53
CA VAL A 26 -11.42 -24.56 14.18
C VAL A 26 -12.06 -25.93 13.97
N VAL A 27 -13.31 -25.94 13.53
CA VAL A 27 -14.11 -27.15 13.31
C VAL A 27 -14.85 -27.11 11.97
N PHE A 28 -15.34 -28.25 11.53
CA PHE A 28 -16.36 -28.39 10.49
C PHE A 28 -17.41 -29.38 10.97
N LYS A 29 -18.68 -28.97 11.03
CA LYS A 29 -19.78 -29.83 11.54
C LYS A 29 -19.42 -30.52 12.87
N ASN A 30 -18.82 -29.76 13.79
CA ASN A 30 -18.29 -30.20 15.10
C ASN A 30 -17.04 -31.11 15.07
N THR A 31 -16.54 -31.51 13.89
CA THR A 31 -15.27 -32.23 13.75
C THR A 31 -14.10 -31.26 13.78
N PRO A 32 -13.07 -31.47 14.63
CA PRO A 32 -11.88 -30.64 14.62
C PRO A 32 -11.14 -30.66 13.28
N LEU A 33 -10.65 -29.49 12.84
CA LEU A 33 -9.83 -29.38 11.63
C LEU A 33 -8.36 -29.24 12.01
N GLU A 34 -7.59 -30.31 11.87
CA GLU A 34 -6.13 -30.32 12.01
C GLU A 34 -5.46 -29.75 10.75
N GLY A 35 -4.44 -28.91 10.93
CA GLY A 35 -3.69 -28.36 9.79
C GLY A 35 -4.27 -27.07 9.20
N ALA A 36 -5.32 -26.50 9.80
CA ALA A 36 -5.88 -25.21 9.39
C ALA A 36 -4.89 -24.07 9.74
N SER A 37 -4.63 -23.21 8.76
CA SER A 37 -3.77 -22.04 8.92
C SER A 37 -4.56 -20.92 9.58
N VAL A 38 -4.02 -20.38 10.68
CA VAL A 38 -4.64 -19.30 11.46
C VAL A 38 -3.63 -18.19 11.68
N TYR A 39 -3.83 -17.02 11.10
CA TYR A 39 -2.86 -15.91 11.18
C TYR A 39 -3.50 -14.53 11.14
N LEU A 40 -2.81 -13.52 11.66
CA LEU A 40 -3.23 -12.12 11.54
C LEU A 40 -2.69 -11.55 10.23
N ASN A 41 -3.59 -10.98 9.42
CA ASN A 41 -3.26 -10.42 8.12
C ASN A 41 -2.17 -9.34 8.22
N ASN A 42 -1.22 -9.36 7.28
CA ASN A 42 -0.08 -8.47 7.19
C ASN A 42 0.82 -8.49 8.42
N THR A 43 0.90 -9.60 9.17
CA THR A 43 1.80 -9.73 10.32
C THR A 43 2.71 -10.95 10.22
N THR A 44 3.59 -11.12 11.20
CA THR A 44 4.31 -12.39 11.44
C THR A 44 3.58 -13.36 12.37
N ALA A 45 2.47 -12.93 12.98
CA ALA A 45 1.75 -13.67 13.99
C ALA A 45 0.75 -14.66 13.37
N GLY A 46 0.94 -15.94 13.66
CA GLY A 46 0.03 -17.01 13.25
C GLY A 46 0.56 -18.38 13.63
N THR A 47 -0.25 -19.40 13.39
CA THR A 47 0.07 -20.80 13.66
C THR A 47 -0.79 -21.73 12.80
N ILE A 48 -0.67 -23.03 13.03
CA ILE A 48 -1.50 -24.08 12.44
C ILE A 48 -2.26 -24.77 13.58
N THR A 49 -3.49 -25.21 13.32
CA THR A 49 -4.26 -25.98 14.30
C THR A 49 -3.67 -27.37 14.54
N ASN A 50 -3.72 -27.84 15.79
CA ASN A 50 -3.32 -29.19 16.17
C ASN A 50 -4.40 -30.24 15.83
N ASN A 51 -4.14 -31.51 16.18
CA ASN A 51 -5.07 -32.64 16.04
C ASN A 51 -6.46 -32.44 16.68
N SER A 52 -6.55 -31.57 17.69
CA SER A 52 -7.80 -31.23 18.38
C SER A 52 -8.47 -29.98 17.79
N GLY A 53 -7.96 -29.48 16.65
CA GLY A 53 -8.42 -28.28 15.96
C GLY A 53 -8.05 -26.98 16.65
N GLU A 54 -7.22 -27.03 17.70
CA GLU A 54 -6.89 -25.87 18.53
C GLU A 54 -5.69 -25.10 17.99
N PHE A 55 -5.73 -23.77 18.10
CA PHE A 55 -4.62 -22.89 17.78
C PHE A 55 -4.27 -21.99 18.97
N SER A 56 -2.99 -21.63 19.08
CA SER A 56 -2.50 -20.66 20.05
C SER A 56 -1.26 -19.94 19.54
N PHE A 57 -1.25 -18.60 19.56
CA PHE A 57 -0.08 -17.80 19.20
C PHE A 57 -0.07 -16.44 19.90
N LYS A 58 1.12 -15.86 20.03
CA LYS A 58 1.30 -14.53 20.64
C LYS A 58 1.14 -13.44 19.60
N THR A 59 0.57 -12.31 20.01
CA THR A 59 0.41 -11.12 19.17
C THR A 59 0.47 -9.85 20.01
N LYS A 60 0.67 -8.71 19.32
CA LYS A 60 0.61 -7.38 19.92
C LYS A 60 -0.83 -6.87 19.98
N GLU A 61 -1.03 -5.81 20.75
CA GLU A 61 -2.31 -5.13 20.77
C GLU A 61 -2.58 -4.33 19.49
N GLY A 62 -3.77 -4.48 18.93
CA GLY A 62 -4.17 -3.82 17.70
C GLY A 62 -5.47 -4.38 17.12
N LYS A 63 -5.92 -3.77 16.03
CA LYS A 63 -7.00 -4.32 15.21
C LYS A 63 -6.41 -5.01 13.98
N PHE A 64 -6.83 -6.23 13.75
CA PHE A 64 -6.32 -7.08 12.69
C PHE A 64 -7.45 -7.89 12.08
N ASP A 65 -7.29 -8.32 10.84
CA ASP A 65 -8.10 -9.40 10.30
C ASP A 65 -7.44 -10.74 10.68
N LEU A 66 -8.12 -11.56 11.47
CA LEU A 66 -7.75 -12.95 11.72
C LEU A 66 -8.24 -13.80 10.55
N ILE A 67 -7.30 -14.42 9.85
CA ILE A 67 -7.54 -15.25 8.69
C ILE A 67 -7.47 -16.72 9.10
N ILE A 68 -8.53 -17.47 8.79
CA ILE A 68 -8.59 -18.93 8.93
C ILE A 68 -8.77 -19.52 7.54
N SER A 69 -7.84 -20.39 7.14
CA SER A 69 -7.84 -21.04 5.83
C SER A 69 -7.49 -22.52 5.97
N TYR A 70 -8.22 -23.36 5.25
CA TYR A 70 -8.00 -24.79 5.19
C TYR A 70 -8.42 -25.31 3.81
N LEU A 71 -7.66 -26.26 3.26
CA LEU A 71 -7.85 -26.72 1.89
C LEU A 71 -9.24 -27.35 1.71
N GLY A 72 -10.00 -26.87 0.72
CA GLY A 72 -11.37 -27.34 0.44
C GLY A 72 -12.47 -26.62 1.25
N TYR A 73 -12.13 -25.56 1.97
CA TYR A 73 -13.06 -24.79 2.81
C TYR A 73 -13.04 -23.30 2.47
N LYS A 74 -14.20 -22.66 2.59
CA LYS A 74 -14.33 -21.20 2.47
C LYS A 74 -13.50 -20.54 3.56
N LYS A 75 -12.59 -19.65 3.14
CA LYS A 75 -11.79 -18.84 4.07
C LYS A 75 -12.68 -18.01 4.98
N LYS A 76 -12.36 -17.99 6.27
CA LYS A 76 -12.98 -17.08 7.25
C LYS A 76 -12.06 -15.89 7.49
N VAL A 77 -12.63 -14.68 7.37
CA VAL A 77 -12.00 -13.42 7.75
C VAL A 77 -12.76 -12.86 8.94
N PHE A 78 -12.09 -12.71 10.08
CA PHE A 78 -12.70 -12.21 11.32
C PHE A 78 -11.97 -10.95 11.79
N SER A 79 -12.69 -9.82 11.83
CA SER A 79 -12.14 -8.57 12.36
C SER A 79 -11.96 -8.69 13.87
N LEU A 80 -10.71 -8.65 14.32
CA LEU A 80 -10.32 -8.87 15.70
C LEU A 80 -9.68 -7.62 16.29
N ASN A 81 -10.26 -7.09 17.37
CA ASN A 81 -9.56 -6.18 18.27
C ASN A 81 -8.93 -6.99 19.41
N THR A 82 -7.60 -7.15 19.40
CA THR A 82 -6.90 -7.94 20.42
C THR A 82 -6.97 -7.28 21.80
N SER A 83 -7.35 -6.00 21.88
CA SER A 83 -7.61 -5.31 23.15
C SER A 83 -8.84 -5.86 23.87
N GLU A 84 -9.84 -6.32 23.11
CA GLU A 84 -11.15 -6.79 23.58
C GLU A 84 -11.25 -8.31 23.69
N TYR A 85 -10.21 -9.04 23.30
CA TYR A 85 -10.15 -10.50 23.37
C TYR A 85 -10.17 -10.99 24.83
N LYS A 86 -11.17 -11.83 25.17
CA LYS A 86 -11.36 -12.37 26.53
C LYS A 86 -11.37 -13.90 26.61
N ASN A 87 -11.95 -14.57 25.61
CA ASN A 87 -12.18 -16.02 25.62
C ASN A 87 -11.61 -16.69 24.35
N PRO A 88 -11.29 -18.00 24.39
CA PRO A 88 -10.93 -18.76 23.20
C PRO A 88 -12.01 -18.63 22.11
N LEU A 89 -11.58 -18.35 20.89
CA LEU A 89 -12.49 -18.20 19.74
C LEU A 89 -12.88 -19.57 19.18
N LEU A 90 -14.12 -19.75 18.76
CA LEU A 90 -14.55 -20.94 18.04
C LEU A 90 -14.97 -20.54 16.61
N PHE A 91 -14.37 -21.20 15.62
CA PHE A 91 -14.70 -21.00 14.22
C PHE A 91 -15.17 -22.32 13.60
N SER A 92 -16.36 -22.31 13.01
CA SER A 92 -16.78 -23.38 12.11
C SER A 92 -16.52 -22.91 10.67
N LEU A 93 -15.74 -23.69 9.92
CA LEU A 93 -15.59 -23.46 8.48
C LEU A 93 -16.77 -24.08 7.72
N GLU A 94 -16.93 -23.62 6.49
CA GLU A 94 -17.89 -24.15 5.52
C GLU A 94 -17.09 -24.77 4.38
N GLU A 95 -17.56 -25.89 3.83
CA GLU A 95 -16.97 -26.44 2.60
C GLU A 95 -17.00 -25.37 1.51
N GLU A 96 -15.92 -25.30 0.76
CA GLU A 96 -15.91 -24.54 -0.47
C GLU A 96 -16.72 -25.33 -1.47
N ASP A 97 -17.97 -24.91 -1.70
CA ASP A 97 -18.79 -25.45 -2.76
C ASP A 97 -17.93 -25.39 -4.02
N ASN A 98 -17.56 -26.55 -4.57
CA ASN A 98 -16.91 -26.67 -5.87
C ASN A 98 -17.89 -26.26 -7.00
N LEU A 99 -18.48 -25.08 -6.90
CA LEU A 99 -18.59 -24.24 -8.06
C LEU A 99 -17.15 -23.80 -8.29
N LEU A 100 -16.49 -24.46 -9.24
CA LEU A 100 -15.49 -23.81 -10.08
C LEU A 100 -15.94 -22.36 -10.22
N ASN A 101 -15.39 -21.45 -9.41
CA ASN A 101 -15.54 -20.04 -9.70
C ASN A 101 -15.09 -19.99 -11.14
N GLU A 102 -15.99 -19.50 -11.99
CA GLU A 102 -15.87 -19.43 -13.44
C GLU A 102 -14.74 -18.47 -13.86
N VAL A 103 -13.72 -18.32 -13.02
CA VAL A 103 -12.37 -17.89 -13.32
C VAL A 103 -11.69 -19.01 -14.11
N VAL A 104 -12.24 -19.22 -15.31
CA VAL A 104 -11.48 -19.51 -16.50
C VAL A 104 -10.79 -20.89 -16.45
N ILE A 105 -11.56 -21.91 -16.86
CA ILE A 105 -11.05 -23.10 -17.55
C ILE A 105 -10.49 -22.67 -18.93
N ARG A 106 -9.58 -21.68 -18.97
CA ARG A 106 -8.66 -21.50 -20.10
C ARG A 106 -7.32 -21.95 -19.59
N LYS A 107 -6.84 -23.04 -20.16
CA LYS A 107 -5.47 -23.49 -20.02
C LYS A 107 -4.55 -22.29 -20.23
N THR A 108 -3.86 -21.87 -19.18
CA THR A 108 -2.99 -20.69 -19.26
C THR A 108 -1.83 -20.98 -20.16
N LYS A 109 -1.68 -20.15 -21.19
CA LYS A 109 -0.58 -20.23 -22.13
C LYS A 109 0.54 -19.33 -21.64
N TYR A 110 1.67 -19.93 -21.29
CA TYR A 110 2.87 -19.21 -20.82
C TYR A 110 3.69 -18.67 -22.01
N ASP A 111 3.07 -17.84 -22.84
CA ASP A 111 3.67 -17.22 -24.01
C ASP A 111 4.26 -15.82 -23.70
N GLU A 112 4.69 -15.11 -24.75
CA GLU A 112 5.24 -13.75 -24.62
C GLU A 112 4.23 -12.73 -24.08
N ASN A 113 2.93 -12.91 -24.35
CA ASN A 113 1.89 -12.05 -23.77
C ASN A 113 1.80 -12.26 -22.26
N TRP A 114 1.84 -13.52 -21.81
CA TRP A 114 1.87 -13.82 -20.38
C TRP A 114 3.13 -13.23 -19.70
N LYS A 115 4.31 -13.36 -20.33
CA LYS A 115 5.56 -12.77 -19.79
C LYS A 115 5.50 -11.25 -19.72
N TYR A 116 4.95 -10.60 -20.76
CA TYR A 116 4.73 -9.17 -20.79
C TYR A 116 3.81 -8.72 -19.65
N ASN A 117 2.68 -9.40 -19.45
CA ASN A 117 1.74 -9.11 -18.38
C ASN A 117 2.32 -9.41 -16.99
N LEU A 118 3.11 -10.48 -16.84
CA LEU A 118 3.84 -10.75 -15.61
C LEU A 118 4.81 -9.61 -15.25
N ASN A 119 5.51 -9.04 -16.24
CA ASN A 119 6.41 -7.92 -16.00
C ASN A 119 5.64 -6.65 -15.60
N ARG A 120 4.48 -6.38 -16.21
CA ARG A 120 3.57 -5.30 -15.78
C ARG A 120 3.09 -5.54 -14.35
N PHE A 121 2.61 -6.73 -14.03
CA PHE A 121 2.20 -7.12 -12.69
C PHE A 121 3.32 -6.90 -11.67
N LYS A 122 4.52 -7.45 -11.90
CA LYS A 122 5.68 -7.28 -11.01
C LYS A 122 6.03 -5.81 -10.81
N ARG A 123 6.03 -5.00 -11.89
CA ARG A 123 6.34 -3.57 -11.79
C ARG A 123 5.35 -2.85 -10.88
N GLU A 124 4.05 -3.12 -11.03
CA GLU A 124 3.03 -2.39 -10.26
C GLU A 124 2.77 -2.96 -8.87
N PHE A 125 2.91 -4.28 -8.69
CA PHE A 125 2.72 -4.98 -7.41
C PHE A 125 3.98 -4.97 -6.56
N ILE A 126 5.11 -5.51 -7.06
CA ILE A 126 6.37 -5.61 -6.32
C ILE A 126 7.08 -4.25 -6.26
N GLY A 127 7.00 -3.45 -7.33
CA GLY A 127 7.62 -2.11 -7.41
C GLY A 127 9.00 -2.09 -8.05
N THR A 128 9.59 -0.90 -8.15
CA THR A 128 10.86 -0.65 -8.87
C THR A 128 11.95 0.00 -8.00
N THR A 129 11.74 0.04 -6.68
CA THR A 129 12.69 0.56 -5.69
C THR A 129 13.99 -0.24 -5.64
N LYS A 130 15.02 0.27 -4.95
CA LYS A 130 16.24 -0.52 -4.70
C LYS A 130 15.95 -1.79 -3.91
N ILE A 131 15.02 -1.73 -2.95
CA ILE A 131 14.61 -2.87 -2.13
C ILE A 131 13.92 -3.93 -3.01
N SER A 132 13.06 -3.50 -3.94
CA SER A 132 12.27 -4.39 -4.79
C SER A 132 13.10 -5.28 -5.71
N LYS A 133 14.31 -4.85 -6.09
CA LYS A 133 15.24 -5.65 -6.92
C LYS A 133 15.57 -7.03 -6.34
N ASN A 134 15.50 -7.17 -5.01
CA ASN A 134 15.74 -8.44 -4.31
C ASN A 134 14.45 -9.07 -3.76
N CYS A 135 13.29 -8.66 -4.27
CA CYS A 135 11.99 -9.21 -3.95
C CYS A 135 11.47 -10.03 -5.14
N THR A 136 11.29 -11.33 -4.95
CA THR A 136 10.96 -12.26 -6.04
C THR A 136 9.76 -13.12 -5.71
N ILE A 137 8.81 -13.22 -6.65
CA ILE A 137 7.74 -14.23 -6.63
C ILE A 137 8.35 -15.58 -7.04
N LEU A 138 8.28 -16.57 -6.15
CA LEU A 138 8.89 -17.89 -6.31
C LEU A 138 8.03 -18.84 -7.17
N ASN A 139 6.71 -18.67 -7.14
CA ASN A 139 5.74 -19.48 -7.88
C ASN A 139 4.95 -18.66 -8.92
N PRO A 140 5.59 -17.89 -9.83
CA PRO A 140 4.88 -16.96 -10.70
C PRO A 140 3.87 -17.63 -11.65
N LYS A 141 3.99 -18.94 -11.89
CA LYS A 141 3.08 -19.70 -12.77
C LYS A 141 1.67 -19.87 -12.20
N VAL A 142 1.44 -19.59 -10.92
CA VAL A 142 0.07 -19.58 -10.36
C VAL A 142 -0.73 -18.35 -10.79
N LEU A 143 -0.07 -17.37 -11.43
CA LEU A 143 -0.70 -16.14 -11.93
C LEU A 143 -1.32 -16.32 -13.31
N HIS A 144 -2.53 -15.80 -13.42
CA HIS A 144 -3.33 -15.71 -14.63
C HIS A 144 -3.61 -14.25 -14.94
N PHE A 145 -3.65 -13.90 -16.23
CA PHE A 145 -3.83 -12.53 -16.66
C PHE A 145 -4.92 -12.44 -17.72
N GLU A 146 -5.79 -11.45 -17.57
CA GLU A 146 -6.78 -11.08 -18.56
C GLU A 146 -6.59 -9.63 -18.95
N PHE A 147 -6.58 -9.34 -20.24
CA PHE A 147 -6.46 -7.99 -20.75
C PHE A 147 -7.66 -7.62 -21.59
N ASP A 148 -8.45 -6.68 -21.09
CA ASP A 148 -9.51 -6.02 -21.85
C ASP A 148 -8.88 -4.88 -22.66
N GLY A 149 -8.67 -5.13 -23.96
CA GLY A 149 -8.11 -4.16 -24.88
C GLY A 149 -9.01 -2.94 -25.15
N LYS A 150 -10.34 -3.07 -25.00
CA LYS A 150 -11.29 -1.97 -25.23
C LYS A 150 -11.18 -0.93 -24.12
N ASN A 151 -11.13 -1.39 -22.88
CA ASN A 151 -11.03 -0.51 -21.71
C ASN A 151 -9.58 -0.27 -21.26
N ASN A 152 -8.62 -1.03 -21.80
CA ASN A 152 -7.21 -1.05 -21.42
C ASN A 152 -7.03 -1.42 -19.94
N ILE A 153 -7.68 -2.51 -19.54
CA ILE A 153 -7.67 -3.03 -18.17
C ILE A 153 -6.91 -4.36 -18.17
N LEU A 154 -5.88 -4.49 -17.32
CA LEU A 154 -5.22 -5.76 -17.04
C LEU A 154 -5.64 -6.25 -15.66
N THR A 155 -6.26 -7.42 -15.61
CA THR A 155 -6.62 -8.10 -14.37
C THR A 155 -5.67 -9.27 -14.12
N ALA A 156 -5.32 -9.51 -12.86
CA ALA A 156 -4.54 -10.68 -12.46
C ALA A 156 -5.27 -11.51 -11.40
N PHE A 157 -5.17 -12.83 -11.54
CA PHE A 157 -5.73 -13.81 -10.62
C PHE A 157 -4.64 -14.81 -10.21
N ALA A 158 -4.78 -15.41 -9.03
CA ALA A 158 -3.86 -16.46 -8.58
C ALA A 158 -4.66 -17.70 -8.13
N LYS A 159 -4.27 -18.88 -8.59
CA LYS A 159 -4.90 -20.15 -8.15
C LYS A 159 -4.47 -20.58 -6.75
N GLU A 160 -3.33 -20.08 -6.30
CA GLU A 160 -2.73 -20.38 -5.01
C GLU A 160 -2.08 -19.09 -4.48
N PRO A 161 -1.86 -18.98 -3.16
CA PRO A 161 -1.10 -17.87 -2.60
C PRO A 161 0.29 -17.71 -3.23
N LEU A 162 0.63 -16.48 -3.60
CA LEU A 162 1.95 -16.12 -4.10
C LEU A 162 2.98 -16.30 -2.98
N GLN A 163 4.06 -17.02 -3.27
CA GLN A 163 5.20 -17.18 -2.39
C GLN A 163 6.25 -16.14 -2.77
N ILE A 164 6.44 -15.13 -1.94
CA ILE A 164 7.27 -13.96 -2.24
C ILE A 164 8.46 -13.93 -1.29
N LYS A 165 9.67 -13.94 -1.85
CA LYS A 165 10.91 -13.85 -1.08
C LYS A 165 11.50 -12.46 -1.17
N ASN A 166 11.44 -11.70 -0.09
CA ASN A 166 12.09 -10.41 0.05
C ASN A 166 13.45 -10.58 0.74
N LYS A 167 14.52 -10.75 -0.04
CA LYS A 167 15.88 -10.93 0.51
C LYS A 167 16.46 -9.64 1.11
N SER A 168 15.95 -8.47 0.71
CA SER A 168 16.35 -7.17 1.26
C SER A 168 15.86 -7.02 2.70
N LEU A 169 14.63 -7.46 2.99
CA LEU A 169 14.00 -7.35 4.31
C LEU A 169 14.06 -8.65 5.12
N GLY A 170 14.48 -9.76 4.53
CA GLY A 170 14.63 -11.03 5.25
C GLY A 170 13.29 -11.73 5.52
N TYR A 171 12.32 -11.59 4.61
CA TYR A 171 11.00 -12.20 4.75
C TYR A 171 10.69 -13.17 3.61
N LEU A 172 10.06 -14.28 3.96
CA LEU A 172 9.23 -15.09 3.07
C LEU A 172 7.78 -14.69 3.35
N ILE A 173 7.02 -14.41 2.30
CA ILE A 173 5.67 -13.87 2.43
C ILE A 173 4.74 -14.75 1.59
N SER A 174 3.73 -15.32 2.24
CA SER A 174 2.61 -15.94 1.53
C SER A 174 1.56 -14.85 1.32
N TYR A 175 1.21 -14.57 0.06
CA TYR A 175 0.28 -13.51 -0.31
C TYR A 175 -0.88 -14.07 -1.13
N GLU A 176 -2.08 -14.03 -0.57
CA GLU A 176 -3.28 -14.46 -1.25
C GLU A 176 -3.91 -13.28 -2.00
N LEU A 177 -3.85 -13.34 -3.33
CA LEU A 177 -4.33 -12.30 -4.23
C LEU A 177 -5.86 -12.38 -4.35
N VAL A 178 -6.57 -11.40 -3.79
CA VAL A 178 -8.04 -11.32 -3.87
C VAL A 178 -8.47 -10.54 -5.11
N SER A 179 -7.81 -9.42 -5.40
CA SER A 179 -8.02 -8.67 -6.63
C SER A 179 -6.75 -7.94 -7.05
N PHE A 180 -6.59 -7.76 -8.37
CA PHE A 180 -5.55 -6.93 -8.95
C PHE A 180 -6.00 -6.40 -10.30
N GLU A 181 -5.93 -5.08 -10.47
CA GLU A 181 -6.29 -4.40 -11.70
C GLU A 181 -5.29 -3.28 -12.00
N ILE A 182 -4.81 -3.22 -13.24
CA ILE A 182 -4.13 -2.05 -13.83
C ILE A 182 -5.07 -1.46 -14.87
N ASN A 183 -5.51 -0.22 -14.65
CA ASN A 183 -6.21 0.55 -15.68
C ASN A 183 -5.39 1.78 -16.13
N LYS A 184 -6.00 2.68 -16.90
CA LYS A 184 -5.32 3.86 -17.45
C LYS A 184 -4.85 4.85 -16.39
N ASN A 185 -5.49 4.89 -15.22
CA ASN A 185 -5.32 5.96 -14.24
C ASN A 185 -4.66 5.48 -12.94
N TYR A 186 -4.94 4.25 -12.52
CA TYR A 186 -4.48 3.72 -11.24
C TYR A 186 -4.29 2.20 -11.29
N VAL A 187 -3.62 1.70 -10.26
CA VAL A 187 -3.49 0.26 -9.98
C VAL A 187 -4.15 0.01 -8.64
N THR A 188 -5.04 -0.97 -8.59
CA THR A 188 -5.69 -1.43 -7.37
C THR A 188 -5.35 -2.88 -7.14
N TYR A 189 -4.99 -3.22 -5.90
CA TYR A 189 -4.82 -4.61 -5.49
C TYR A 189 -5.26 -4.79 -4.04
N LEU A 190 -5.82 -5.96 -3.76
CA LEU A 190 -6.26 -6.39 -2.44
C LEU A 190 -5.82 -7.83 -2.23
N GLY A 191 -5.41 -8.14 -1.01
CA GLY A 191 -5.04 -9.48 -0.63
C GLY A 191 -4.67 -9.59 0.83
N TYR A 192 -4.44 -10.84 1.24
CA TYR A 192 -4.04 -11.18 2.60
C TYR A 192 -2.61 -11.68 2.60
N SER A 193 -1.82 -11.28 3.58
CA SER A 193 -0.42 -11.70 3.66
C SER A 193 -0.04 -12.24 5.02
N LYS A 194 0.84 -13.25 5.00
CA LYS A 194 1.50 -13.81 6.18
C LYS A 194 3.01 -13.71 5.98
N TYR A 195 3.69 -13.04 6.89
CA TYR A 195 5.14 -12.88 6.86
C TYR A 195 5.81 -13.95 7.72
N GLU A 196 6.93 -14.46 7.24
CA GLU A 196 7.80 -15.39 7.96
C GLU A 196 9.25 -14.91 7.84
N GLU A 197 9.96 -14.87 8.96
CA GLU A 197 11.35 -14.45 8.95
C GLU A 197 12.26 -15.54 8.38
N ILE A 198 13.15 -15.15 7.47
CA ILE A 198 14.12 -16.08 6.90
C ILE A 198 15.30 -16.23 7.86
N LYS A 199 15.76 -17.46 8.09
CA LYS A 199 16.98 -17.72 8.86
C LYS A 199 18.23 -17.15 8.17
N GLY A 200 19.12 -16.56 8.94
CA GLY A 200 20.39 -16.03 8.43
C GLY A 200 21.42 -15.80 9.54
N GLY A 201 22.70 -15.84 9.19
CA GLY A 201 23.78 -15.49 10.13
C GLY A 201 23.79 -14.01 10.51
N ALA A 202 24.56 -13.65 11.54
CA ALA A 202 24.58 -12.32 12.16
C ALA A 202 24.70 -11.15 11.16
N ARG A 203 25.54 -11.28 10.13
CA ARG A 203 25.71 -10.24 9.09
C ARG A 203 24.42 -9.99 8.29
N LYS A 204 23.66 -11.05 7.98
CA LYS A 204 22.38 -10.93 7.27
C LYS A 204 21.33 -10.29 8.17
N LEU A 205 21.23 -10.75 9.42
CA LEU A 205 20.32 -10.19 10.42
C LEU A 205 20.54 -8.68 10.61
N LYS A 206 21.79 -8.24 10.79
CA LYS A 206 22.14 -6.81 10.90
C LYS A 206 21.73 -6.01 9.67
N ARG A 207 22.00 -6.55 8.47
CA ARG A 207 21.60 -5.89 7.21
C ARG A 207 20.08 -5.79 7.08
N TRP A 208 19.35 -6.84 7.44
CA TRP A 208 17.89 -6.84 7.40
C TRP A 208 17.31 -5.85 8.40
N LYS A 209 17.81 -5.80 9.64
CA LYS A 209 17.39 -4.80 10.63
C LYS A 209 17.58 -3.38 10.08
N ASN A 210 18.77 -3.05 9.57
CA ASN A 210 19.03 -1.75 8.96
C ASN A 210 18.07 -1.43 7.80
N ASN A 211 17.86 -2.39 6.88
CA ASN A 211 16.95 -2.20 5.76
C ASN A 211 15.51 -2.00 6.20
N ARG A 212 15.04 -2.74 7.23
CA ARG A 212 13.70 -2.59 7.79
C ARG A 212 13.54 -1.23 8.45
N THR A 213 14.53 -0.75 9.21
CA THR A 213 14.52 0.60 9.78
C THR A 213 14.45 1.66 8.69
N LEU A 214 15.27 1.54 7.64
CA LEU A 214 15.23 2.44 6.49
C LEU A 214 13.86 2.40 5.77
N THR A 215 13.25 1.22 5.64
CA THR A 215 11.93 1.05 5.00
C THR A 215 10.80 1.63 5.85
N TYR A 216 10.91 1.53 7.18
CA TYR A 216 9.93 2.09 8.09
C TYR A 216 9.99 3.62 8.08
N ASN A 217 11.20 4.17 8.18
CA ASN A 217 11.44 5.59 8.25
C ASN A 217 10.94 6.28 6.99
N GLY A 218 9.91 7.11 7.15
CA GLY A 218 9.33 7.86 6.05
C GLY A 218 8.14 7.19 5.39
N SER A 219 7.82 5.95 5.77
CA SER A 219 6.60 5.25 5.35
C SER A 219 5.33 5.90 5.90
N VAL A 220 4.18 5.52 5.33
CA VAL A 220 2.86 5.93 5.84
C VAL A 220 2.68 5.56 7.32
N ALA A 221 3.13 4.36 7.72
CA ALA A 221 3.01 3.90 9.10
C ALA A 221 3.84 4.77 10.06
N HIS A 222 5.07 5.13 9.68
CA HIS A 222 5.90 6.06 10.44
C HIS A 222 5.24 7.43 10.56
N PHE A 223 4.74 7.98 9.45
CA PHE A 223 4.05 9.26 9.45
C PHE A 223 2.81 9.28 10.36
N LEU A 224 1.92 8.30 10.22
CA LEU A 224 0.70 8.26 11.05
C LEU A 224 1.04 8.03 12.52
N LYS A 225 2.05 7.20 12.81
CA LYS A 225 2.52 6.98 14.19
C LYS A 225 3.08 8.25 14.81
N SER A 226 3.87 9.02 14.07
CA SER A 226 4.45 10.28 14.56
C SER A 226 3.41 11.40 14.69
N VAL A 227 2.39 11.42 13.83
CA VAL A 227 1.21 12.30 14.00
C VAL A 227 0.44 11.94 15.27
N LEU A 228 0.21 10.65 15.56
CA LEU A 228 -0.45 10.22 16.80
C LEU A 228 0.34 10.65 18.04
N ASN A 229 1.67 10.52 17.98
CA ASN A 229 2.58 10.88 19.07
C ASN A 229 2.86 12.38 19.17
N ASP A 230 2.42 13.19 18.20
CA ASP A 230 2.76 14.61 18.07
C ASP A 230 4.28 14.88 17.92
N THR A 231 4.99 13.99 17.23
CA THR A 231 6.45 14.03 17.03
C THR A 231 6.86 14.17 15.56
N PHE A 232 5.89 14.31 14.65
CA PHE A 232 6.16 14.25 13.21
C PHE A 232 7.10 15.37 12.73
N THR A 233 7.05 16.57 13.34
CA THR A 233 7.93 17.67 12.93
C THR A 233 9.38 17.40 13.35
N GLU A 234 9.59 16.92 14.58
CA GLU A 234 10.89 16.50 15.13
C GLU A 234 11.48 15.34 14.33
N GLU A 235 10.62 14.41 13.90
CA GLU A 235 11.00 13.28 13.06
C GLU A 235 11.24 13.66 11.59
N GLY A 236 11.14 14.95 11.24
CA GLY A 236 11.56 15.50 9.95
C GLY A 236 10.46 15.63 8.90
N TYR A 237 9.19 15.51 9.30
CA TYR A 237 8.05 15.77 8.40
C TYR A 237 7.69 17.25 8.34
N ILE A 238 7.31 17.70 7.14
CA ILE A 238 6.60 18.95 6.91
C ILE A 238 5.28 18.60 6.24
N VAL A 239 4.17 18.94 6.90
CA VAL A 239 2.82 18.66 6.40
C VAL A 239 2.17 19.96 5.97
N ASN A 240 1.68 20.00 4.73
CA ASN A 240 0.97 21.14 4.15
C ASN A 240 -0.39 20.68 3.64
N GLN A 241 -1.31 21.62 3.42
CA GLN A 241 -2.64 21.37 2.89
C GLN A 241 -2.81 22.04 1.53
N PHE A 242 -3.42 21.33 0.59
CA PHE A 242 -3.69 21.84 -0.74
C PHE A 242 -5.06 21.43 -1.25
N LYS A 243 -5.62 22.27 -2.12
CA LYS A 243 -6.82 21.94 -2.90
C LYS A 243 -6.44 21.65 -4.34
N ARG A 244 -7.05 20.62 -4.92
CA ARG A 244 -6.88 20.26 -6.33
C ARG A 244 -8.03 20.84 -7.14
N VAL A 245 -7.72 21.75 -8.05
CA VAL A 245 -8.72 22.43 -8.89
C VAL A 245 -8.49 22.11 -10.36
N LYS A 246 -9.58 22.07 -11.16
CA LYS A 246 -9.46 21.92 -12.62
C LYS A 246 -8.57 23.03 -13.16
N ASN A 247 -7.65 22.70 -14.06
CA ASN A 247 -6.76 23.68 -14.66
C ASN A 247 -7.55 24.56 -15.65
N PRO A 248 -7.80 25.86 -15.36
CA PRO A 248 -8.60 26.71 -16.23
C PRO A 248 -7.93 26.97 -17.60
N GLN A 249 -6.61 26.77 -17.68
CA GLN A 249 -5.87 26.92 -18.94
C GLN A 249 -5.98 25.69 -19.86
N ARG A 250 -6.48 24.56 -19.35
CA ARG A 250 -6.70 23.35 -20.15
C ARG A 250 -8.13 23.36 -20.71
N PRO A 251 -8.31 23.23 -22.03
CA PRO A 251 -9.64 23.13 -22.63
C PRO A 251 -10.44 21.95 -22.09
N SER A 252 -11.75 22.12 -22.00
CA SER A 252 -12.72 21.09 -21.67
C SER A 252 -12.74 19.97 -22.72
N GLU A 253 -13.18 18.78 -22.32
CA GLU A 253 -13.29 17.64 -23.25
C GLU A 253 -14.26 17.94 -24.42
N GLN A 254 -15.26 18.80 -24.21
CA GLN A 254 -16.16 19.26 -25.26
C GLN A 254 -15.45 20.17 -26.28
N GLU A 255 -14.66 21.14 -25.82
CA GLU A 255 -13.84 21.99 -26.69
C GLU A 255 -12.81 21.17 -27.46
N VAL A 256 -12.19 20.18 -26.81
CA VAL A 256 -11.27 19.24 -27.46
C VAL A 256 -11.99 18.43 -28.54
N LYS A 257 -13.20 17.93 -28.28
CA LYS A 257 -14.00 17.17 -29.26
C LYS A 257 -14.32 18.03 -30.48
N LYS A 258 -14.84 19.25 -30.27
CA LYS A 258 -15.13 20.22 -31.34
C LYS A 258 -13.89 20.56 -32.17
N ALA A 259 -12.76 20.81 -31.51
CA ALA A 259 -11.51 21.09 -32.18
C ALA A 259 -11.01 19.92 -33.03
N ARG A 260 -11.09 18.67 -32.53
CA ARG A 260 -10.75 17.47 -33.31
C ARG A 260 -11.63 17.31 -34.53
N GLU A 261 -12.93 17.53 -34.37
CA GLU A 261 -13.91 17.44 -35.44
C GLU A 261 -13.64 18.49 -36.52
N LEU A 262 -13.36 19.74 -36.13
CA LEU A 262 -13.03 20.80 -37.07
C LEU A 262 -11.76 20.49 -37.89
N ILE A 263 -10.70 20.01 -37.24
CA ILE A 263 -9.48 19.60 -37.95
C ILE A 263 -9.79 18.45 -38.91
N ARG A 264 -10.54 17.44 -38.47
CA ARG A 264 -10.93 16.29 -39.31
C ARG A 264 -11.72 16.73 -40.55
N LEU A 265 -12.70 17.62 -40.38
CA LEU A 265 -13.53 18.13 -41.47
C LEU A 265 -12.74 19.05 -42.43
N SER A 266 -11.73 19.75 -41.94
CA SER A 266 -10.90 20.64 -42.76
C SER A 266 -9.92 19.94 -43.71
N GLY A 267 -9.75 18.62 -43.60
CA GLY A 267 -8.73 17.87 -44.35
C GLY A 267 -7.27 18.21 -43.96
N SER A 268 -7.06 19.07 -42.96
CA SER A 268 -5.73 19.47 -42.50
C SER A 268 -5.06 18.35 -41.70
N THR A 269 -3.80 18.04 -42.01
CA THR A 269 -3.03 17.05 -41.25
C THR A 269 -2.59 17.61 -39.89
N TYR A 270 -2.61 16.76 -38.86
CA TYR A 270 -2.28 17.11 -37.46
C TYR A 270 -0.81 17.57 -37.26
N PHE A 271 0.05 17.39 -38.26
CA PHE A 271 1.50 17.47 -38.11
C PHE A 271 2.12 18.85 -38.33
N ASP A 272 1.34 19.85 -38.74
CA ASP A 272 1.86 21.20 -38.97
C ASP A 272 2.01 21.94 -37.62
N ARG A 273 3.12 21.64 -36.91
CA ARG A 273 3.48 22.21 -35.60
C ARG A 273 3.95 23.66 -35.73
N LYS A 274 3.10 24.56 -36.25
CA LYS A 274 3.36 26.00 -36.15
C LYS A 274 2.99 26.46 -34.74
N ASN A 275 3.91 27.17 -34.08
CA ASN A 275 3.60 27.88 -32.85
C ASN A 275 2.67 29.05 -33.19
N ILE A 276 1.35 28.81 -33.14
CA ILE A 276 0.34 29.82 -33.41
C ILE A 276 0.18 30.67 -32.16
N ILE A 277 0.72 31.89 -32.22
CA ILE A 277 0.59 32.89 -31.14
C ILE A 277 -0.78 33.57 -31.23
N ASN A 278 -1.18 33.99 -32.45
CA ASN A 278 -2.45 34.62 -32.74
C ASN A 278 -3.22 33.79 -33.78
N PRO A 279 -4.28 33.06 -33.40
CA PRO A 279 -5.05 32.26 -34.35
C PRO A 279 -5.82 33.17 -35.31
N LYS A 280 -5.64 32.97 -36.62
CA LYS A 280 -6.28 33.81 -37.65
C LYS A 280 -7.60 33.25 -38.16
N ASN A 281 -7.82 31.96 -38.00
CA ASN A 281 -9.04 31.28 -38.44
C ASN A 281 -9.47 30.21 -37.42
N ALA A 282 -10.62 29.57 -37.70
CA ALA A 282 -11.18 28.54 -36.84
C ALA A 282 -10.27 27.30 -36.70
N ILE A 283 -9.54 26.95 -37.77
CA ILE A 283 -8.57 25.83 -37.78
C ILE A 283 -7.39 26.15 -36.85
N ASP A 284 -6.86 27.36 -36.90
CA ASP A 284 -5.80 27.84 -36.02
C ASP A 284 -6.25 27.85 -34.55
N SER A 285 -7.48 28.28 -34.30
CA SER A 285 -8.08 28.24 -32.96
C SER A 285 -8.19 26.80 -32.46
N ALA A 286 -8.65 25.87 -33.31
CA ALA A 286 -8.68 24.44 -32.99
C ALA A 286 -7.28 23.87 -32.72
N ARG A 287 -6.25 24.23 -33.50
CA ARG A 287 -4.86 23.82 -33.25
C ARG A 287 -4.36 24.33 -31.89
N VAL A 288 -4.64 25.58 -31.53
CA VAL A 288 -4.29 26.14 -30.22
C VAL A 288 -4.97 25.36 -29.10
N VAL A 289 -6.27 25.04 -29.22
CA VAL A 289 -7.00 24.19 -28.27
C VAL A 289 -6.32 22.82 -28.12
N LEU A 290 -6.05 22.13 -29.24
CA LEU A 290 -5.40 20.81 -29.21
C LEU A 290 -3.98 20.88 -28.62
N SER A 291 -3.26 21.97 -28.85
CA SER A 291 -1.92 22.20 -28.27
C SER A 291 -1.94 22.32 -26.75
N LYS A 292 -3.05 22.78 -26.16
CA LYS A 292 -3.23 22.92 -24.71
C LYS A 292 -3.64 21.61 -24.02
N ILE A 293 -3.93 20.54 -24.75
CA ILE A 293 -4.21 19.19 -24.20
C ILE A 293 -3.01 18.63 -23.42
N ARG A 294 -1.78 19.12 -23.70
CA ARG A 294 -0.59 18.73 -22.92
C ARG A 294 -0.51 19.36 -21.54
N LEU A 295 -1.29 20.42 -21.27
CA LEU A 295 -1.34 21.03 -19.94
C LEU A 295 -1.96 20.07 -18.93
N PRO A 296 -1.52 20.04 -17.66
CA PRO A 296 -2.09 19.12 -16.67
C PRO A 296 -3.59 19.35 -16.49
N ARG A 297 -4.35 18.29 -16.24
CA ARG A 297 -5.81 18.34 -16.02
C ARG A 297 -6.19 19.17 -14.80
N PHE A 298 -5.35 19.13 -13.77
CA PHE A 298 -5.57 19.80 -12.51
C PHE A 298 -4.36 20.64 -12.12
N ARG A 299 -4.57 21.60 -11.22
CA ARG A 299 -3.54 22.34 -10.51
C ARG A 299 -3.77 22.21 -9.02
N ASP A 300 -2.68 22.07 -8.29
CA ASP A 300 -2.69 21.99 -6.83
C ASP A 300 -2.35 23.37 -6.27
N TYR A 301 -3.22 23.88 -5.38
CA TYR A 301 -3.04 25.15 -4.69
C TYR A 301 -2.82 24.89 -3.21
N LEU A 302 -1.56 25.03 -2.79
CA LEU A 302 -1.17 24.96 -1.38
C LEU A 302 -1.64 26.23 -0.68
N TYR A 303 -2.54 26.08 0.29
CA TYR A 303 -3.16 27.20 1.00
C TYR A 303 -2.83 27.23 2.49
N LYS A 304 -2.26 26.16 3.03
CA LYS A 304 -1.82 26.07 4.42
C LYS A 304 -0.54 25.26 4.51
N SER A 305 0.38 25.69 5.34
CA SER A 305 1.68 25.05 5.52
C SER A 305 1.97 24.77 6.98
N LYS A 306 2.78 23.74 7.26
CA LYS A 306 3.18 23.34 8.62
C LYS A 306 1.98 23.10 9.54
N LEU A 307 1.14 22.15 9.14
CA LEU A 307 -0.05 21.76 9.91
C LEU A 307 0.35 21.25 11.29
N THR A 308 -0.54 21.47 12.26
CA THR A 308 -0.47 20.87 13.61
C THR A 308 -1.17 19.51 13.63
N LYS A 309 -0.96 18.72 14.69
CA LYS A 309 -1.63 17.42 14.88
C LYS A 309 -3.15 17.52 14.80
N ASP A 310 -3.76 18.50 15.47
CA ASP A 310 -5.22 18.68 15.52
C ASP A 310 -5.82 19.09 14.15
N GLU A 311 -4.99 19.56 13.22
CA GLU A 311 -5.40 19.85 11.84
C GLU A 311 -5.34 18.62 10.93
N ILE A 312 -4.67 17.55 11.37
CA ILE A 312 -4.49 16.29 10.64
C ILE A 312 -5.45 15.23 11.17
N ILE A 313 -5.55 15.10 12.50
CA ILE A 313 -6.37 14.10 13.18
C ILE A 313 -7.25 14.71 14.27
N THR A 314 -8.35 14.02 14.56
CA THR A 314 -9.23 14.29 15.71
C THR A 314 -9.50 13.01 16.47
N TYR A 315 -9.75 13.13 17.77
CA TYR A 315 -10.19 12.01 18.61
C TYR A 315 -11.68 12.13 18.90
N LYS A 316 -12.48 11.16 18.46
CA LYS A 316 -13.93 11.14 18.63
C LYS A 316 -14.43 9.73 18.88
N ASN A 317 -15.35 9.56 19.83
CA ASN A 317 -15.97 8.28 20.19
C ASN A 317 -14.95 7.16 20.48
N ASN A 318 -13.89 7.48 21.21
CA ASN A 318 -12.75 6.60 21.51
C ASN A 318 -11.89 6.16 20.31
N PHE A 319 -12.04 6.81 19.14
CA PHE A 319 -11.24 6.53 17.96
C PHE A 319 -10.53 7.77 17.44
N THR A 320 -9.32 7.58 16.93
CA THR A 320 -8.63 8.60 16.14
C THR A 320 -9.11 8.54 14.69
N GLN A 321 -9.39 9.70 14.10
CA GLN A 321 -9.86 9.87 12.73
C GLN A 321 -8.99 10.87 11.98
N LEU A 322 -8.69 10.60 10.72
CA LEU A 322 -8.14 11.60 9.80
C LEU A 322 -9.23 12.64 9.49
N SER A 323 -8.98 13.90 9.83
CA SER A 323 -10.00 14.97 9.78
C SER A 323 -9.54 16.24 9.07
N PHE A 324 -8.51 16.14 8.23
CA PHE A 324 -8.07 17.26 7.40
C PHE A 324 -9.05 17.54 6.25
N LYS A 325 -9.11 18.80 5.84
CA LYS A 325 -9.84 19.25 4.65
C LYS A 325 -9.01 19.05 3.37
N ASP A 326 -9.67 18.78 2.25
CA ASP A 326 -9.05 18.59 0.94
C ASP A 326 -7.95 17.51 0.97
N ASN A 327 -6.68 17.88 0.75
CA ASN A 327 -5.56 16.96 0.62
C ASN A 327 -4.34 17.41 1.42
N LEU A 328 -3.49 16.45 1.80
CA LEU A 328 -2.21 16.72 2.43
C LEU A 328 -1.05 16.55 1.46
N SER A 329 -0.08 17.46 1.53
CA SER A 329 1.27 17.31 0.98
C SER A 329 2.23 17.03 2.12
N ILE A 330 2.84 15.85 2.11
CA ILE A 330 3.77 15.38 3.15
C ILE A 330 5.17 15.34 2.57
N VAL A 331 6.08 16.10 3.16
CA VAL A 331 7.51 16.09 2.85
C VAL A 331 8.25 15.45 4.01
N TYR A 332 9.15 14.52 3.76
CA TYR A 332 10.02 13.94 4.78
C TYR A 332 11.48 14.24 4.46
N ASN A 333 12.12 15.05 5.30
CA ASN A 333 13.45 15.61 5.05
C ASN A 333 14.59 14.64 5.34
N ASN A 334 14.33 13.60 6.13
CA ASN A 334 15.33 12.65 6.58
C ASN A 334 15.62 11.55 5.54
N GLU A 335 14.91 11.54 4.41
CA GLU A 335 15.21 10.67 3.27
C GLU A 335 15.09 11.43 1.94
N LYS A 336 15.96 11.09 0.99
CA LYS A 336 15.94 11.62 -0.37
C LYS A 336 15.32 10.62 -1.33
N GLU A 337 14.63 11.14 -2.34
CA GLU A 337 14.08 10.34 -3.42
C GLU A 337 15.16 9.51 -4.14
N GLU A 338 14.90 8.23 -4.32
CA GLU A 338 15.72 7.36 -5.15
C GLU A 338 15.80 7.84 -6.61
N SER A 339 16.94 7.55 -7.27
CA SER A 339 17.10 7.83 -8.70
C SER A 339 16.06 7.13 -9.58
N GLY A 340 15.59 5.94 -9.17
CA GLY A 340 14.54 5.21 -9.88
C GLY A 340 13.21 5.97 -9.91
N TYR A 341 12.86 6.63 -8.80
CA TYR A 341 11.69 7.51 -8.73
C TYR A 341 11.82 8.71 -9.67
N GLN A 342 12.99 9.37 -9.66
CA GLN A 342 13.24 10.55 -10.48
C GLN A 342 13.09 10.25 -11.98
N LEU A 343 13.53 9.07 -12.42
CA LEU A 343 13.54 8.64 -13.81
C LEU A 343 12.29 7.86 -14.21
N ARG A 344 11.23 7.83 -13.38
CA ARG A 344 10.04 7.02 -13.64
C ARG A 344 9.22 7.48 -14.84
N LEU A 345 9.25 8.78 -15.17
CA LEU A 345 8.52 9.34 -16.31
C LEU A 345 9.47 9.52 -17.51
N PRO A 346 8.99 9.24 -18.74
CA PRO A 346 9.75 9.51 -19.95
C PRO A 346 10.22 10.97 -20.01
N HIS A 347 11.46 11.20 -20.44
CA HIS A 347 12.10 12.53 -20.56
C HIS A 347 12.51 13.21 -19.24
N ASN A 348 12.27 12.58 -18.08
CA ASN A 348 12.84 13.09 -16.83
C ASN A 348 14.38 12.98 -16.86
N LYS A 349 15.05 14.05 -16.47
CA LYS A 349 16.50 14.08 -16.29
C LYS A 349 16.84 13.77 -14.84
N ARG A 350 18.00 13.13 -14.63
CA ARG A 350 18.55 12.94 -13.29
C ARG A 350 18.78 14.31 -12.63
N ARG A 351 18.35 14.45 -11.38
CA ARG A 351 18.52 15.68 -10.58
C ARG A 351 19.14 15.38 -9.22
N LYS A 352 19.53 16.43 -8.49
CA LYS A 352 19.88 16.29 -7.06
C LYS A 352 18.67 15.70 -6.33
N GLY A 353 18.92 14.71 -5.47
CA GLY A 353 17.86 14.07 -4.69
C GLY A 353 17.19 15.10 -3.79
N LEU A 354 15.89 15.31 -4.00
CA LEU A 354 15.06 16.12 -3.12
C LEU A 354 14.57 15.24 -1.97
N PRO A 355 14.14 15.85 -0.85
CA PRO A 355 13.34 15.17 0.16
C PRO A 355 12.19 14.39 -0.46
N GLN A 356 11.88 13.22 0.08
CA GLN A 356 10.73 12.48 -0.41
C GLN A 356 9.44 13.28 -0.17
N THR A 357 8.60 13.36 -1.20
CA THR A 357 7.35 14.10 -1.15
C THR A 357 6.22 13.21 -1.64
N SER A 358 5.17 13.13 -0.83
CA SER A 358 3.97 12.33 -1.08
C SER A 358 2.73 13.19 -0.89
N SER A 359 1.61 12.76 -1.47
CA SER A 359 0.31 13.36 -1.19
C SER A 359 -0.66 12.32 -0.68
N MET A 360 -1.48 12.73 0.28
CA MET A 360 -2.55 11.92 0.86
C MET A 360 -3.88 12.53 0.45
N ILE A 361 -4.66 11.77 -0.33
CA ILE A 361 -5.95 12.17 -0.87
C ILE A 361 -7.03 11.37 -0.14
N ALA A 362 -7.90 12.03 0.62
CA ALA A 362 -9.00 11.36 1.30
C ALA A 362 -10.11 11.01 0.29
N LEU A 363 -10.36 9.71 0.09
CA LEU A 363 -11.50 9.22 -0.70
C LEU A 363 -12.77 9.12 0.16
N LYS A 364 -12.59 8.88 1.45
CA LYS A 364 -13.64 8.90 2.47
C LYS A 364 -13.21 9.83 3.61
N ALA A 365 -14.16 10.61 4.13
CA ALA A 365 -13.91 11.47 5.28
C ALA A 365 -13.83 10.65 6.58
N ASN A 366 -13.08 11.15 7.56
CA ASN A 366 -13.01 10.61 8.93
C ASN A 366 -12.50 9.15 9.00
N SER A 367 -11.55 8.79 8.15
CA SER A 367 -10.93 7.45 8.13
C SER A 367 -10.27 7.13 9.46
N LEU A 368 -10.57 5.96 10.02
CA LEU A 368 -10.09 5.58 11.35
C LEU A 368 -8.62 5.16 11.32
N VAL A 369 -7.87 5.62 12.32
CA VAL A 369 -6.47 5.28 12.55
C VAL A 369 -6.36 4.56 13.90
N ASP A 370 -5.63 3.45 13.94
CA ASP A 370 -5.36 2.70 15.17
C ASP A 370 -4.20 3.32 15.97
N LYS A 371 -4.01 2.86 17.20
CA LYS A 371 -2.93 3.33 18.08
C LYS A 371 -1.51 3.05 17.55
N ASN A 372 -1.38 2.20 16.54
CA ASN A 372 -0.12 1.81 15.92
C ASN A 372 0.20 2.63 14.66
N GLY A 373 -0.66 3.58 14.26
CA GLY A 373 -0.46 4.37 13.04
C GLY A 373 -0.92 3.64 11.78
N LEU A 374 -1.94 2.79 11.88
CA LEU A 374 -2.50 2.04 10.77
C LEU A 374 -3.94 2.46 10.48
N LEU A 375 -4.28 2.57 9.20
CA LEU A 375 -5.65 2.79 8.78
C LEU A 375 -6.48 1.53 8.96
N PHE A 376 -7.70 1.66 9.48
CA PHE A 376 -8.64 0.53 9.57
C PHE A 376 -9.07 0.08 8.17
N ASN A 377 -9.29 1.02 7.26
CA ASN A 377 -9.54 0.74 5.86
C ASN A 377 -8.50 1.46 4.99
N PRO A 378 -7.47 0.76 4.51
CA PRO A 378 -6.45 1.35 3.65
C PRO A 378 -7.00 1.96 2.35
N LEU A 379 -8.16 1.50 1.86
CA LEU A 379 -8.79 2.01 0.64
C LEU A 379 -9.50 3.35 0.82
N ASP A 380 -9.66 3.84 2.06
CA ASP A 380 -10.25 5.16 2.31
C ASP A 380 -9.32 6.31 1.87
N ILE A 381 -8.04 6.02 1.63
CA ILE A 381 -7.00 7.00 1.30
C ILE A 381 -6.28 6.58 0.01
N TYR A 382 -6.07 7.54 -0.88
CA TYR A 382 -5.26 7.37 -2.08
C TYR A 382 -3.92 8.12 -1.94
N TYR A 383 -2.83 7.44 -2.26
CA TYR A 383 -1.47 7.98 -2.14
C TYR A 383 -0.88 8.36 -3.49
N GLU A 384 -0.28 9.54 -3.56
CA GLU A 384 0.50 10.02 -4.70
C GLU A 384 1.95 10.32 -4.30
N GLY A 385 2.79 10.59 -5.30
CA GLY A 385 4.19 10.94 -5.06
C GLY A 385 5.04 9.74 -4.67
N TYR A 386 5.94 9.90 -3.70
CA TYR A 386 6.93 8.87 -3.37
C TYR A 386 6.30 7.60 -2.76
N TRP A 387 5.28 7.74 -1.91
CA TRP A 387 4.54 6.58 -1.37
C TRP A 387 3.82 5.76 -2.45
N SER A 388 3.47 6.36 -3.59
CA SER A 388 2.92 5.61 -4.73
C SER A 388 3.96 4.78 -5.49
N TYR A 389 5.25 5.10 -5.33
CA TYR A 389 6.40 4.40 -5.93
C TYR A 389 6.88 3.25 -5.05
N GLU A 390 6.76 3.39 -3.73
CA GLU A 390 6.96 2.30 -2.78
C GLU A 390 5.77 1.34 -2.83
N LYS A 391 5.97 0.19 -3.48
CA LYS A 391 4.95 -0.85 -3.63
C LYS A 391 5.16 -1.98 -2.60
N PHE A 392 4.60 -3.17 -2.87
CA PHE A 392 4.62 -4.30 -1.94
C PHE A 392 6.00 -4.66 -1.40
N ALA A 393 7.08 -4.53 -2.18
CA ALA A 393 8.43 -4.84 -1.69
C ALA A 393 8.92 -3.94 -0.54
N ASN A 394 8.33 -2.74 -0.40
CA ASN A 394 8.62 -1.77 0.66
C ASN A 394 7.63 -1.89 1.83
N THR A 395 6.82 -2.94 1.87
CA THR A 395 5.91 -3.18 3.01
C THR A 395 6.62 -3.96 4.12
N LEU A 396 6.34 -3.55 5.34
CA LEU A 396 6.74 -4.24 6.56
C LEU A 396 5.50 -4.85 7.20
N PRO A 397 5.64 -5.95 7.94
CA PRO A 397 4.51 -6.51 8.65
C PRO A 397 4.04 -5.52 9.74
N LEU A 398 2.74 -5.46 9.99
CA LEU A 398 2.08 -4.47 10.85
C LEU A 398 2.53 -4.54 12.32
N ASP A 399 3.09 -5.68 12.73
CA ASP A 399 3.69 -5.93 14.03
C ASP A 399 5.17 -5.53 14.11
N TYR A 400 5.81 -5.12 13.01
CA TYR A 400 7.19 -4.60 13.02
C TYR A 400 7.30 -3.29 13.79
N ARG A 401 8.27 -3.19 14.70
CA ARG A 401 8.66 -1.94 15.36
C ARG A 401 10.19 -1.77 15.23
N PRO A 402 10.69 -0.56 14.94
CA PRO A 402 12.14 -0.33 14.85
C PRO A 402 12.90 -0.57 16.16
N GLU A 403 12.20 -0.45 17.29
CA GLU A 403 12.74 -0.58 18.65
C GLU A 403 13.00 -2.05 19.05
N ASP A 404 12.33 -3.00 18.38
CA ASP A 404 12.57 -4.45 18.53
C ASP A 404 13.85 -4.86 17.78
#